data_AF-R7QB48-F1
#
_entry.id   AF-R7QB48-F1
#
_cell.length_a   1.000
_cell.length_b   1.000
_cell.length_c   1.000
_cell.angle_alpha   90.00
_cell.angle_beta   90.00
_cell.angle_gamma   90.00
#
_symmetry.space_group_name_H-M   'P 1'
#
loop_
_entity.id
_entity.type
_entity.pdbx_description
1 polymer ?
#
loop_
_entity_poly.entity_id
_entity_poly.type
_entity_poly.pdbx_seq_one_letter_code
_entity_poly.pdbx_strand_id
1 'polypeptide(L)'
;MTAPVVVEGGAAPSTSGRSMTFLLPSKYKSVAEAPAPANPAVELGVAPAGRCEAVATYAGNLDMDAAPEKAAQLLDALEKDAVQVTGEYTVCGYNPPFTLPWFKRNEIHVPVDPDSIAELCPPPESEGVAA
;
A
#
# COMPACT_ATOMS: atom_id res chain seq x y z
N MET A 1 -1.43 -11.65 13.67
CA MET A 1 -0.98 -10.37 13.10
C MET A 1 -0.74 -10.58 11.62
N THR A 2 -1.01 -9.58 10.81
CA THR A 2 -0.90 -9.60 9.35
C THR A 2 0.14 -8.57 8.93
N ALA A 3 0.61 -8.70 7.69
CA ALA A 3 1.46 -7.72 7.03
C ALA A 3 0.95 -7.55 5.59
N PRO A 4 1.18 -6.40 4.95
CA PRO A 4 1.82 -5.19 5.48
C PRO A 4 0.91 -4.36 6.40
N VAL A 5 1.51 -3.37 7.07
CA VAL A 5 0.80 -2.19 7.60
C VAL A 5 0.89 -1.09 6.56
N VAL A 6 -0.25 -0.55 6.16
CA VAL A 6 -0.32 0.52 5.14
C VAL A 6 -0.44 1.87 5.84
N VAL A 7 0.34 2.84 5.40
CA VAL A 7 0.33 4.22 5.91
C VAL A 7 0.00 5.16 4.75
N GLU A 8 -1.03 5.98 4.93
CA GLU A 8 -1.44 6.99 3.95
C GLU A 8 -1.16 8.41 4.47
N GLY A 9 -1.14 9.38 3.57
CA GLY A 9 -0.81 10.77 3.90
C GLY A 9 0.69 11.04 4.03
N GLY A 10 1.54 10.23 3.38
CA GLY A 10 3.00 10.42 3.39
C GLY A 10 3.49 11.69 2.69
N ALA A 11 2.71 12.23 1.74
CA ALA A 11 3.03 13.46 1.03
C ALA A 11 2.72 14.74 1.85
N ALA A 12 1.86 14.63 2.86
CA ALA A 12 1.40 15.78 3.62
C ALA A 12 2.37 16.09 4.78
N PRO A 13 2.62 17.38 5.09
CA PRO A 13 3.44 17.76 6.24
C PRO A 13 2.87 17.14 7.51
N SER A 14 3.72 16.86 8.50
CA SER A 14 3.40 16.17 9.77
C SER A 14 2.22 16.74 10.57
N THR A 15 1.72 17.92 10.18
CA THR A 15 0.55 18.60 10.71
C THR A 15 -0.78 18.09 10.15
N SER A 16 -0.76 17.37 9.02
CA SER A 16 -1.92 16.68 8.44
C SER A 16 -1.97 15.26 8.99
N GLY A 17 -3.14 14.83 9.49
CA GLY A 17 -3.28 13.51 10.11
C GLY A 17 -2.87 12.37 9.17
N ARG A 18 -2.15 11.38 9.72
CA ARG A 18 -1.79 10.14 9.01
C ARG A 18 -2.76 9.03 9.39
N SER A 19 -3.19 8.23 8.42
CA SER A 19 -3.96 7.01 8.66
C SER A 19 -3.04 5.79 8.64
N MET A 20 -3.37 4.79 9.45
CA MET A 20 -2.73 3.48 9.41
C MET A 20 -3.81 2.43 9.21
N THR A 21 -3.62 1.58 8.21
CA THR A 21 -4.55 0.52 7.84
C THR A 21 -3.92 -0.84 8.09
N PHE A 22 -4.65 -1.69 8.80
CA PHE A 22 -4.28 -3.07 9.09
C PHE A 22 -5.17 -4.01 8.29
N LEU A 23 -4.57 -4.97 7.61
CA LEU A 23 -5.31 -5.97 6.84
C LEU A 23 -5.86 -7.05 7.76
N LEU A 24 -7.15 -7.37 7.66
CA LEU A 24 -7.72 -8.46 8.43
C LEU A 24 -7.29 -9.82 7.85
N PRO A 25 -7.05 -10.84 8.70
CA PRO A 25 -6.78 -12.19 8.22
C PRO A 25 -7.97 -12.76 7.45
N SER A 26 -7.71 -13.66 6.49
CA SER A 26 -8.70 -14.27 5.59
C SER A 26 -9.85 -15.04 6.26
N LYS A 27 -9.76 -15.32 7.57
CA LYS A 27 -10.86 -15.92 8.35
C LYS A 27 -12.06 -14.99 8.52
N TYR A 28 -11.89 -13.67 8.33
CA TYR A 28 -12.97 -12.70 8.36
C TYR A 28 -13.31 -12.33 6.93
N LYS A 29 -14.47 -12.77 6.43
CA LYS A 29 -14.89 -12.52 5.04
C LYS A 29 -15.61 -11.17 4.89
N SER A 30 -16.19 -10.66 5.97
CA SER A 30 -16.94 -9.40 5.99
C SER A 30 -16.64 -8.57 7.24
N VAL A 31 -16.90 -7.26 7.16
CA VAL A 31 -16.76 -6.33 8.29
C VAL A 31 -17.64 -6.75 9.48
N ALA A 32 -18.79 -7.37 9.22
CA ALA A 32 -19.73 -7.80 10.25
C ALA A 32 -19.24 -9.01 11.08
N GLU A 33 -18.34 -9.83 10.53
CA GLU A 33 -17.75 -10.98 11.22
C GLU A 33 -16.54 -10.59 12.08
N ALA A 34 -15.95 -9.44 11.81
CA ALA A 34 -14.77 -8.97 12.52
C ALA A 34 -15.15 -8.48 13.92
N PRO A 35 -14.27 -8.69 14.92
CA PRO A 35 -14.51 -8.17 16.27
C PRO A 35 -14.58 -6.64 16.24
N ALA A 36 -15.56 -6.09 16.94
CA ALA A 36 -15.73 -4.64 17.07
C ALA A 36 -14.49 -4.01 17.73
N PRO A 37 -13.93 -2.92 17.16
CA PRO A 37 -12.81 -2.21 17.77
C PRO A 37 -13.19 -1.64 19.14
N ALA A 38 -12.31 -1.80 20.13
CA ALA A 38 -12.52 -1.22 21.46
C ALA A 38 -12.23 0.29 21.51
N ASN A 39 -11.43 0.80 20.56
CA ASN A 39 -11.06 2.20 20.47
C ASN A 39 -11.95 2.88 19.41
N PRO A 40 -12.68 3.96 19.75
CA PRO A 40 -13.55 4.65 18.80
C PRO A 40 -12.81 5.35 17.65
N ALA A 41 -11.49 5.55 17.75
CA ALA A 41 -10.68 6.08 16.65
C ALA A 41 -10.33 5.04 15.57
N VAL A 42 -10.75 3.78 15.75
CA VAL A 42 -10.48 2.69 14.81
C VAL A 42 -11.78 2.27 14.16
N GLU A 43 -11.80 2.33 12.82
CA GLU A 43 -12.94 1.95 12.01
C GLU A 43 -12.61 0.72 11.15
N LEU A 44 -13.64 -0.05 10.81
CA LEU A 44 -13.51 -1.19 9.91
C LEU A 44 -14.07 -0.81 8.54
N GLY A 45 -13.26 -0.99 7.50
CA GLY A 45 -13.62 -0.71 6.12
C GLY A 45 -13.37 -1.90 5.20
N VAL A 46 -13.90 -1.81 3.99
CA VAL A 46 -13.63 -2.76 2.90
C VAL A 46 -12.58 -2.13 1.98
N ALA A 47 -11.50 -2.87 1.70
CA ALA A 47 -10.51 -2.43 0.73
C ALA A 47 -11.09 -2.49 -0.70
N PRO A 48 -10.79 -1.52 -1.58
CA PRO A 48 -11.27 -1.54 -2.96
C PRO A 48 -10.85 -2.80 -3.71
N ALA A 49 -11.78 -3.43 -4.43
CA ALA A 49 -11.49 -4.54 -5.32
C ALA A 49 -10.84 -4.05 -6.62
N GLY A 50 -9.98 -4.88 -7.23
CA GLY A 50 -9.39 -4.57 -8.55
C GLY A 50 -8.36 -3.45 -8.54
N ARG A 51 -7.73 -3.17 -7.40
CA ARG A 51 -6.66 -2.16 -7.29
C ARG A 51 -5.45 -2.63 -8.11
N CYS A 52 -4.99 -1.78 -9.03
CA CYS A 52 -3.74 -1.97 -9.77
C CYS A 52 -2.72 -0.93 -9.29
N GLU A 53 -1.50 -1.39 -8.99
CA GLU A 53 -0.49 -0.54 -8.38
C GLU A 53 0.88 -0.79 -8.95
N ALA A 54 1.63 0.29 -9.15
CA ALA A 54 3.06 0.24 -9.29
C ALA A 54 3.72 0.22 -7.91
N VAL A 55 4.70 -0.67 -7.72
CA VAL A 55 5.34 -0.89 -6.42
C VAL A 55 6.85 -0.72 -6.51
N ALA A 56 7.42 0.08 -5.62
CA ALA A 56 8.87 0.20 -5.44
C ALA A 56 9.29 -0.30 -4.06
N THR A 57 10.20 -1.27 -4.00
CA THR A 57 10.77 -1.78 -2.75
C THR A 57 11.99 -0.98 -2.32
N TYR A 58 12.14 -0.74 -1.02
CA TYR A 58 13.34 -0.14 -0.44
C TYR A 58 13.69 -0.75 0.93
N ALA A 59 14.98 -0.67 1.29
CA ALA A 59 15.51 -1.13 2.57
C ALA A 59 15.67 0.02 3.57
N GLY A 60 15.75 -0.31 4.86
CA GLY A 60 15.94 0.65 5.94
C GLY A 60 14.74 0.77 6.87
N ASN A 61 14.79 1.72 7.80
CA ASN A 61 13.64 2.02 8.65
C ASN A 61 12.51 2.64 7.81
N LEU A 62 11.27 2.36 8.20
CA LEU A 62 10.11 3.05 7.65
C LEU A 62 10.17 4.49 8.14
N ASP A 63 10.63 5.37 7.25
CA ASP A 63 10.82 6.79 7.49
C ASP A 63 9.90 7.59 6.55
N MET A 64 8.94 8.27 7.16
CA MET A 64 7.95 9.07 6.42
C MET A 64 8.57 10.35 5.85
N ASP A 65 9.72 10.79 6.34
CA ASP A 65 10.41 11.96 5.79
C ASP A 65 11.24 11.59 4.55
N ALA A 66 11.67 10.32 4.45
CA ALA A 66 12.36 9.78 3.27
C ALA A 66 11.41 9.19 2.21
N ALA A 67 10.19 8.83 2.59
CA ALA A 67 9.18 8.27 1.68
C ALA A 67 8.88 9.15 0.45
N PRO A 68 8.78 10.50 0.54
CA PRO A 68 8.54 11.36 -0.61
C PRO A 68 9.63 11.24 -1.69
N GLU A 69 10.90 11.11 -1.30
CA GLU A 69 12.01 10.94 -2.25
C GLU A 69 11.88 9.62 -3.03
N LYS A 70 11.49 8.53 -2.34
CA LYS A 70 11.29 7.22 -2.96
C LYS A 70 10.05 7.19 -3.85
N ALA A 71 8.99 7.88 -3.44
CA ALA A 71 7.80 8.06 -4.26
C ALA A 71 8.12 8.86 -5.54
N ALA A 72 8.88 9.95 -5.44
CA ALA A 72 9.30 10.72 -6.60
C ALA A 72 10.11 9.88 -7.60
N GLN A 73 11.04 9.04 -7.12
CA GLN A 73 11.80 8.11 -7.97
C GLN A 73 10.89 7.14 -8.73
N LEU A 74 9.83 6.63 -8.10
CA LEU A 74 8.85 5.76 -8.75
C LEU A 74 7.99 6.53 -9.75
N LEU A 75 7.50 7.73 -9.39
CA LEU A 75 6.71 8.57 -10.28
C LEU A 75 7.49 8.96 -11.55
N ASP A 76 8.77 9.34 -11.41
CA ASP A 76 9.66 9.65 -12.53
C ASP A 76 9.89 8.44 -13.46
N ALA A 77 9.84 7.22 -12.93
CA ALA A 77 9.94 6.01 -13.73
C ALA A 77 8.62 5.73 -14.48
N LEU A 78 7.49 5.86 -13.79
CA LEU A 78 6.16 5.69 -14.39
C LEU A 78 5.90 6.70 -15.52
N GLU A 79 6.35 7.94 -15.36
CA GLU A 79 6.22 8.97 -16.40
C GLU A 79 7.01 8.59 -17.67
N LYS A 80 8.22 8.04 -17.52
CA LYS A 80 9.04 7.57 -18.66
C LYS A 80 8.40 6.41 -19.41
N ASP A 81 7.69 5.55 -18.68
CA ASP A 81 6.97 4.41 -19.22
C ASP A 81 5.55 4.76 -19.69
N ALA A 82 5.17 6.05 -19.65
CA ALA A 82 3.85 6.57 -20.02
C ALA A 82 2.67 5.94 -19.23
N VAL A 83 2.93 5.51 -18.00
CA VAL A 83 1.93 4.91 -17.10
C VAL A 83 1.12 6.00 -16.41
N GLN A 84 -0.21 5.88 -16.43
CA GLN A 84 -1.09 6.86 -15.80
C GLN A 84 -1.30 6.54 -14.31
N VAL A 85 -1.00 7.52 -13.45
CA VAL A 85 -1.21 7.45 -12.00
C VAL A 85 -2.62 7.95 -11.67
N THR A 86 -3.36 7.22 -10.83
CA THR A 86 -4.77 7.49 -10.52
C THR A 86 -5.02 8.04 -9.12
N GLY A 87 -3.97 8.19 -8.30
CA GLY A 87 -4.10 8.65 -6.92
C GLY A 87 -2.78 8.86 -6.18
N GLU A 88 -2.87 9.11 -4.88
CA GLU A 88 -1.70 9.32 -4.02
C GLU A 88 -0.97 8.01 -3.68
N TYR A 89 0.32 8.12 -3.37
CA TYR A 89 1.11 6.98 -2.96
C TYR A 89 0.83 6.58 -1.51
N THR A 90 1.04 5.30 -1.21
CA THR A 90 0.94 4.73 0.14
C THR A 90 2.23 4.01 0.51
N VAL A 91 2.55 3.96 1.81
CA VAL A 91 3.78 3.31 2.32
C VAL A 91 3.40 2.02 3.02
N CYS A 92 4.01 0.91 2.63
CA CYS A 92 3.74 -0.43 3.15
C CYS A 92 4.93 -0.95 3.95
N GLY A 93 4.75 -1.13 5.26
CA GLY A 93 5.74 -1.69 6.17
C GLY A 93 5.49 -3.17 6.46
N TYR A 94 6.47 -4.03 6.20
CA TYR A 94 6.34 -5.47 6.41
C TYR A 94 7.01 -5.96 7.68
N ASN A 95 8.12 -5.34 8.06
CA ASN A 95 8.96 -5.83 9.14
C ASN A 95 8.69 -5.08 10.45
N PRO A 96 8.80 -5.77 11.60
CA PRO A 96 8.64 -5.16 12.91
C PRO A 96 9.80 -4.20 13.25
N PRO A 97 9.62 -3.32 14.26
CA PRO A 97 10.61 -2.30 14.60
C PRO A 97 11.97 -2.87 15.02
N PHE A 98 11.98 -4.08 15.61
CA PHE A 98 13.19 -4.76 16.10
C PHE A 98 14.00 -5.49 15.02
N THR A 99 13.51 -5.58 13.78
CA THR A 99 14.32 -6.11 12.66
C THR A 99 15.49 -5.16 12.38
N LEU A 100 16.67 -5.69 12.04
CA LEU A 100 17.80 -4.85 11.67
C LEU A 100 17.50 -4.06 10.39
N PRO A 101 17.93 -2.78 10.26
CA PRO A 101 17.51 -1.91 9.16
C PRO A 101 17.75 -2.48 7.76
N TRP A 102 18.87 -3.18 7.52
CA TRP A 102 19.21 -3.74 6.21
C TRP A 102 18.41 -5.00 5.85
N PHE A 103 17.68 -5.58 6.81
CA PHE A 103 16.76 -6.70 6.60
C PHE A 103 15.30 -6.29 6.58
N LYS A 104 15.00 -4.99 6.70
CA LYS A 104 13.64 -4.47 6.54
C LYS A 104 13.32 -4.32 5.07
N ARG A 105 12.11 -4.74 4.70
CA ARG A 105 11.46 -4.47 3.43
C ARG A 105 10.32 -3.49 3.67
N ASN A 106 10.40 -2.38 2.97
CA ASN A 106 9.32 -1.41 2.86
C ASN A 106 9.00 -1.21 1.38
N GLU A 107 7.77 -0.82 1.09
CA GLU A 107 7.30 -0.60 -0.27
C GLU A 107 6.58 0.73 -0.38
N ILE A 108 6.73 1.40 -1.51
CA ILE A 108 5.89 2.52 -1.94
C ILE A 108 4.95 2.00 -3.01
N HIS A 109 3.66 2.20 -2.80
CA HIS A 109 2.60 1.79 -3.71
C HIS A 109 1.98 3.04 -4.34
N VAL A 110 1.89 3.08 -5.66
CA VAL A 110 1.23 4.14 -6.43
C VAL A 110 0.10 3.50 -7.23
N PRO A 111 -1.16 3.93 -7.04
CA PRO A 111 -2.28 3.40 -7.83
C PRO A 111 -2.15 3.89 -9.28
N VAL A 112 -2.33 2.96 -10.22
CA VAL A 112 -2.19 3.22 -11.66
C VAL A 112 -3.40 2.75 -12.43
N ASP A 113 -3.58 3.30 -13.62
CA ASP A 113 -4.65 2.90 -14.53
C ASP A 113 -4.29 1.58 -15.22
N PRO A 114 -5.10 0.50 -15.05
CA PRO A 114 -4.84 -0.79 -15.67
C PRO A 114 -4.68 -0.71 -17.20
N ASP A 115 -5.42 0.19 -17.85
CA ASP A 115 -5.37 0.33 -19.31
C ASP A 115 -4.00 0.87 -19.78
N SER A 116 -3.36 1.70 -18.97
CA SER A 116 -2.04 2.27 -19.27
C SER A 116 -0.88 1.29 -19.14
N ILE A 117 -1.08 0.16 -18.44
CA ILE A 117 -0.04 -0.85 -18.22
C ILE A 117 -0.27 -2.16 -18.97
N ALA A 118 -1.37 -2.28 -19.73
CA ALA A 118 -1.77 -3.54 -20.35
C ALA A 118 -0.69 -4.15 -21.27
N GLU A 119 0.16 -3.31 -21.88
CA GLU A 119 1.31 -3.75 -22.69
C GLU A 119 2.56 -4.07 -21.85
N LEU A 120 2.72 -3.45 -20.68
CA LEU A 120 3.88 -3.61 -19.78
C LEU A 120 3.74 -4.82 -18.85
N CYS A 121 2.53 -5.06 -18.36
CA CYS A 121 2.19 -6.17 -17.48
C CYS A 121 0.77 -6.64 -17.84
N PRO A 122 0.62 -7.72 -18.62
CA PRO A 122 -0.70 -8.25 -18.93
C PRO A 122 -1.40 -8.68 -17.63
N PRO A 123 -2.71 -8.44 -17.49
CA PRO A 123 -3.43 -8.83 -16.28
C PRO A 123 -3.28 -10.35 -16.07
N PRO A 124 -3.11 -10.82 -14.82
CA PRO A 124 -3.09 -12.25 -14.56
C PRO A 124 -4.40 -12.84 -15.08
N GLU A 125 -4.31 -13.80 -16.00
CA GLU A 125 -5.47 -14.57 -16.44
C GLU A 125 -6.20 -15.05 -15.20
N SER A 126 -7.51 -14.83 -15.14
CA SER A 126 -8.33 -15.07 -13.96
C SER A 126 -8.31 -16.56 -13.58
N GLU A 127 -7.29 -17.01 -12.86
CA GLU A 127 -7.34 -18.27 -12.14
C GLU A 127 -8.36 -18.08 -11.02
N GLY A 128 -9.52 -18.70 -11.20
CA GLY A 128 -10.70 -18.54 -10.38
C GLY A 128 -10.40 -18.73 -8.90
N VAL A 129 -10.35 -17.62 -8.17
CA VAL A 129 -10.56 -17.63 -6.72
C VAL A 129 -12.07 -17.79 -6.52
N ALA A 130 -12.48 -19.05 -6.45
CA ALA A 130 -13.82 -19.44 -6.02
C ALA A 130 -14.09 -18.92 -4.59
N ALA A 131 -15.31 -18.41 -4.42
CA ALA A 131 -15.86 -17.80 -3.21
C ALA A 131 -15.93 -18.73 -1.97
#